data_AF-A0A2T3FKH2-F1
#
_entry.id   AF-A0A2T3FKH2-F1
#
_cell.length_a   1.000
_cell.length_b   1.000
_cell.length_c   1.000
_cell.angle_alpha   90.00
_cell.angle_beta   90.00
_cell.angle_gamma   90.00
#
_symmetry.space_group_name_H-M   'P 1'
#
loop_
_entity.id
_entity.type
_entity.pdbx_description
1 polymer ?
#
loop_
_entity_poly.entity_id
_entity_poly.type
_entity_poly.pdbx_seq_one_letter_code
_entity_poly.pdbx_strand_id
1 'polypeptide(L)'
;MDCSSFTFHCQDENRINRQSLDAASVGLQNITGLACDPVGNRVEWPCLGKNIMGGSNALASANMILAGYDKVIPLDETIGAIYEIGLSLPLELRCTFGGLGKTKTAREILKRSDAHFPGEEAR
;
A
#
# COMPACT_ATOMS: atom_id res chain seq x y z
N MET A 1 -25.34 -2.78 -39.12
CA MET A 1 -24.38 -2.54 -38.02
C MET A 1 -24.63 -1.11 -37.57
N ASP A 2 -25.40 -0.95 -36.51
CA ASP A 2 -25.75 0.37 -35.97
C ASP A 2 -24.56 0.89 -35.14
N CYS A 3 -24.20 2.15 -35.37
CA CYS A 3 -23.14 2.86 -34.65
C CYS A 3 -23.39 2.84 -33.13
N SER A 4 -24.65 2.77 -32.69
CA SER A 4 -25.03 2.71 -31.27
C SER A 4 -24.50 1.48 -30.51
N SER A 5 -24.36 0.31 -31.17
CA SER A 5 -23.83 -0.90 -30.53
C SER A 5 -22.31 -0.84 -30.32
N PHE A 6 -21.60 -0.09 -31.17
CA PHE A 6 -20.17 0.16 -31.03
C PHE A 6 -19.90 1.18 -29.91
N THR A 7 -20.77 2.18 -29.75
CA THR A 7 -20.69 3.14 -28.64
C THR A 7 -20.95 2.48 -27.28
N PHE A 8 -21.84 1.48 -27.18
CA PHE A 8 -22.05 0.74 -25.93
C PHE A 8 -20.80 -0.03 -25.50
N HIS A 9 -20.11 -0.66 -26.45
CA HIS A 9 -18.85 -1.37 -26.18
C HIS A 9 -17.69 -0.40 -25.84
N CYS A 10 -17.59 0.74 -26.54
CA CYS A 10 -16.61 1.79 -26.21
C CYS A 10 -16.95 2.57 -24.92
N GLN A 11 -18.23 2.67 -24.54
CA GLN A 11 -18.67 3.23 -23.26
C GLN A 11 -18.37 2.27 -22.12
N ASP A 12 -18.49 0.96 -22.33
CA ASP A 12 -18.09 -0.06 -21.36
C ASP A 12 -16.56 -0.11 -21.16
N GLU A 13 -15.75 0.03 -22.21
CA GLU A 13 -14.29 0.12 -22.06
C GLU A 13 -13.87 1.35 -21.25
N ASN A 14 -14.44 2.53 -21.52
CA ASN A 14 -14.18 3.73 -20.72
C ASN A 14 -14.69 3.60 -19.27
N ARG A 15 -15.75 2.82 -19.06
CA ARG A 15 -16.32 2.54 -17.73
C ARG A 15 -15.42 1.64 -16.90
N ILE A 16 -14.84 0.59 -17.49
CA ILE A 16 -13.88 -0.30 -16.82
C ILE A 16 -12.61 0.46 -16.43
N ASN A 17 -12.11 1.32 -17.33
CA ASN A 17 -10.95 2.16 -17.06
C ASN A 17 -11.22 3.12 -15.90
N ARG A 18 -12.37 3.80 -15.91
CA ARG A 18 -12.77 4.70 -14.82
C ARG A 18 -12.94 3.97 -13.50
N GLN A 19 -13.64 2.84 -13.47
CA GLN A 19 -13.82 2.05 -12.25
C GLN A 19 -12.49 1.55 -11.68
N SER A 20 -11.54 1.19 -12.54
CA SER A 20 -10.20 0.76 -12.12
C SER A 20 -9.42 1.90 -11.47
N LEU A 21 -9.44 3.10 -12.06
CA LEU A 21 -8.81 4.30 -11.49
C LEU A 21 -9.48 4.71 -10.17
N ASP A 22 -10.81 4.55 -10.10
CA ASP A 22 -11.58 4.88 -8.92
C ASP A 22 -11.28 3.94 -7.76
N ALA A 23 -11.16 2.64 -8.04
CA ALA A 23 -10.80 1.64 -7.05
C ALA A 23 -9.34 1.81 -6.60
N ALA A 24 -8.44 2.15 -7.53
CA ALA A 24 -7.05 2.47 -7.20
C ALA A 24 -6.96 3.70 -6.27
N SER A 25 -7.77 4.74 -6.51
CA SER A 25 -7.80 5.92 -5.64
C SER A 25 -8.19 5.54 -4.22
N VAL A 26 -9.30 4.83 -4.03
CA VAL A 26 -9.77 4.40 -2.70
C VAL A 26 -8.74 3.48 -2.03
N GLY A 27 -8.15 2.56 -2.79
CA GLY A 27 -7.11 1.68 -2.29
C GLY A 27 -5.89 2.44 -1.76
N LEU A 28 -5.42 3.45 -2.49
CA LEU A 28 -4.29 4.29 -2.10
C LEU A 28 -4.63 5.19 -0.89
N GLN A 29 -5.84 5.76 -0.85
CA GLN A 29 -6.31 6.54 0.29
C GLN A 29 -6.22 5.73 1.60
N ASN A 30 -6.64 4.46 1.56
CA ASN A 30 -6.66 3.59 2.75
C ASN A 30 -5.26 3.23 3.29
N ILE A 31 -4.20 3.33 2.48
CA ILE A 31 -2.82 3.03 2.89
C ILE A 31 -1.95 4.28 2.99
N THR A 32 -2.52 5.47 2.80
CA THR A 32 -1.79 6.74 2.84
C THR A 32 -1.19 6.96 4.23
N GLY A 33 0.11 7.27 4.27
CA GLY A 33 0.84 7.48 5.53
C GLY A 33 1.27 6.21 6.26
N LEU A 34 1.08 5.02 5.68
CA LEU A 34 1.58 3.78 6.26
C LEU A 34 3.12 3.77 6.29
N ALA A 35 3.70 3.98 7.47
CA ALA A 35 5.14 3.96 7.66
C ALA A 35 5.72 2.54 7.48
N CYS A 36 7.01 2.46 7.12
CA CYS A 36 7.74 1.20 7.07
C CYS A 36 8.48 0.98 8.40
N ASP A 37 8.13 -0.09 9.13
CA ASP A 37 8.62 -0.36 10.49
C ASP A 37 8.96 -1.87 10.68
N PRO A 38 9.97 -2.39 9.98
CA PRO A 38 10.35 -3.81 10.03
C PRO A 38 10.85 -4.21 11.43
N VAL A 39 10.42 -5.39 11.88
CA VAL A 39 10.85 -6.00 13.14
C VAL A 39 12.17 -6.74 12.91
N GLY A 40 13.17 -6.44 13.73
CA GLY A 40 14.47 -7.12 13.67
C GLY A 40 15.24 -6.89 12.36
N ASN A 41 15.00 -5.77 11.69
CA ASN A 41 15.59 -5.44 10.38
C ASN A 41 15.36 -6.52 9.30
N ARG A 42 14.20 -7.21 9.36
CA ARG A 42 13.82 -8.27 8.42
C ARG A 42 12.54 -7.92 7.68
N VAL A 43 12.42 -8.41 6.45
CA VAL A 43 11.25 -8.21 5.58
C VAL A 43 10.22 -9.32 5.81
N GLU A 44 9.92 -9.58 7.08
CA GLU A 44 8.98 -10.63 7.49
C GLU A 44 7.80 -9.98 8.22
N TRP A 45 8.07 -9.41 9.39
CA TRP A 45 7.06 -8.77 10.22
C TRP A 45 7.28 -7.26 10.30
N PRO A 46 6.24 -6.42 10.14
CA PRO A 46 4.87 -6.69 9.70
C PRO A 46 4.72 -6.79 8.16
N CYS A 47 5.81 -6.84 7.39
CA CYS A 47 5.81 -6.76 5.92
C CYS A 47 4.85 -7.76 5.24
N LEU A 48 4.86 -9.02 5.65
CA LEU A 48 3.93 -10.03 5.12
C LEU A 48 2.47 -9.70 5.47
N GLY A 49 2.22 -9.22 6.69
CA GLY A 49 0.90 -8.74 7.11
C GLY A 49 0.43 -7.53 6.29
N LYS A 50 1.35 -6.63 5.92
CA LYS A 50 1.04 -5.49 5.03
C LYS A 50 0.70 -5.94 3.61
N ASN A 51 1.30 -7.01 3.10
CA ASN A 51 0.89 -7.60 1.82
C ASN A 51 -0.54 -8.15 1.88
N ILE A 52 -0.88 -8.85 2.97
CA ILE A 52 -2.25 -9.34 3.20
C ILE A 52 -3.23 -8.16 3.26
N MET A 53 -2.91 -7.15 4.05
CA MET A 53 -3.71 -5.93 4.16
C MET A 53 -3.91 -5.25 2.80
N GLY A 54 -2.84 -5.12 2.01
CA GLY A 54 -2.90 -4.53 0.67
C GLY A 54 -3.79 -5.32 -0.28
N GLY A 55 -3.69 -6.65 -0.28
CA GLY A 55 -4.55 -7.52 -1.08
C GLY A 55 -6.02 -7.43 -0.68
N SER A 56 -6.32 -7.49 0.62
CA SER A 56 -7.69 -7.34 1.14
C SER A 56 -8.26 -5.95 0.83
N ASN A 57 -7.45 -4.90 0.97
CA ASN A 57 -7.84 -3.54 0.65
C ASN A 57 -8.15 -3.36 -0.84
N ALA A 58 -7.34 -3.93 -1.74
CA ALA A 58 -7.58 -3.87 -3.17
C ALA A 58 -8.91 -4.52 -3.55
N LEU A 59 -9.20 -5.72 -3.03
CA LEU A 59 -10.45 -6.43 -3.29
C LEU A 59 -11.66 -5.66 -2.72
N ALA A 60 -11.56 -5.18 -1.48
CA ALA A 60 -12.62 -4.39 -0.85
C ALA A 60 -12.89 -3.09 -1.63
N SER A 61 -11.84 -2.38 -2.05
CA SER A 61 -11.95 -1.14 -2.82
C SER A 61 -12.60 -1.37 -4.19
N ALA A 62 -12.22 -2.43 -4.90
CA ALA A 62 -12.86 -2.81 -6.15
C ALA A 62 -14.36 -3.10 -5.95
N ASN A 63 -14.72 -3.86 -4.92
CA ASN A 63 -16.11 -4.17 -4.60
C ASN A 63 -16.92 -2.91 -4.24
N MET A 64 -16.35 -1.96 -3.50
CA MET A 64 -17.01 -0.69 -3.18
C MET A 64 -17.34 0.11 -4.45
N ILE A 65 -16.38 0.23 -5.38
CA ILE A 65 -16.60 0.96 -6.63
C ILE A 65 -17.61 0.25 -7.54
N LEU A 66 -17.56 -1.08 -7.62
CA LEU A 66 -18.57 -1.85 -8.36
C LEU A 66 -19.97 -1.70 -7.76
N ALA A 67 -20.08 -1.51 -6.44
CA ALA A 67 -21.33 -1.21 -5.74
C ALA A 67 -21.80 0.24 -5.92
N GLY A 68 -21.05 1.09 -6.64
CA GLY A 68 -21.40 2.49 -6.92
C GLY A 68 -20.91 3.49 -5.88
N TYR A 69 -19.94 3.12 -5.02
CA TYR A 69 -19.27 4.06 -4.13
C TYR A 69 -18.47 5.10 -4.92
N ASP A 70 -18.52 6.36 -4.50
CA ASP A 70 -17.74 7.44 -5.09
C ASP A 70 -16.42 7.65 -4.33
N LYS A 71 -15.32 7.79 -5.07
CA LYS A 71 -13.94 7.81 -4.54
C LYS A 71 -13.56 9.06 -3.75
N VAL A 72 -14.47 10.05 -3.64
CA VAL A 72 -14.33 11.38 -3.00
C VAL A 72 -13.17 12.22 -3.55
N ILE A 73 -11.94 11.70 -3.55
CA ILE A 73 -10.72 12.29 -4.07
C ILE A 73 -10.27 11.51 -5.33
N PRO A 74 -9.92 12.19 -6.43
CA PRO A 74 -9.41 11.53 -7.63
C PRO A 74 -8.01 10.92 -7.41
N LEU A 75 -7.65 9.99 -8.29
CA LEU A 75 -6.40 9.23 -8.16
C LEU A 75 -5.16 10.14 -8.21
N ASP A 76 -5.13 11.11 -9.12
CA ASP A 76 -3.98 11.99 -9.31
C ASP A 76 -3.67 12.82 -8.06
N GLU A 77 -4.71 13.35 -7.41
CA GLU A 77 -4.58 14.08 -6.14
C GLU A 77 -4.09 13.17 -5.01
N THR A 78 -4.59 11.93 -4.96
CA THR A 78 -4.15 10.93 -3.97
C THR A 78 -2.67 10.59 -4.15
N ILE A 79 -2.22 10.41 -5.39
CA ILE A 79 -0.81 10.16 -5.71
C ILE A 79 0.05 11.36 -5.30
N GLY A 80 -0.39 12.58 -5.61
CA GLY A 80 0.28 13.82 -5.20
C GLY A 80 0.44 13.91 -3.68
N ALA A 81 -0.63 13.66 -2.93
CA ALA A 81 -0.60 13.67 -1.47
C ALA A 81 0.36 12.61 -0.90
N ILE A 82 0.33 11.38 -1.43
CA ILE A 82 1.26 10.31 -0.99
C ILE A 82 2.71 10.69 -1.29
N TYR A 83 2.98 11.31 -2.45
CA TYR A 83 4.31 11.76 -2.82
C TYR A 83 4.85 12.83 -1.86
N GLU A 84 4.04 13.85 -1.55
CA GLU A 84 4.40 14.90 -0.59
C GLU A 84 4.65 14.32 0.82
N ILE A 85 3.79 13.42 1.28
CA ILE A 85 3.96 12.72 2.57
C ILE A 85 5.27 11.92 2.56
N GLY A 86 5.56 11.19 1.49
CA GLY A 86 6.77 10.40 1.35
C GLY A 86 8.05 11.24 1.43
N LEU A 87 8.06 12.42 0.80
CA LEU A 87 9.18 13.37 0.88
C LEU A 87 9.34 13.96 2.28
N SER A 88 8.22 14.30 2.94
CA SER A 88 8.21 14.90 4.27
C SER A 88 8.43 13.90 5.42
N LEU A 89 8.52 12.60 5.13
CA LEU A 89 8.61 11.55 6.15
C LEU A 89 9.88 11.71 6.99
N PRO A 90 9.79 11.93 8.32
CA PRO A 90 10.95 12.11 9.18
C PRO A 90 11.73 10.80 9.36
N LEU A 91 13.03 10.90 9.69
CA LEU A 91 13.90 9.72 9.83
C LEU A 91 13.37 8.75 10.90
N GLU A 92 12.74 9.26 11.95
CA GLU A 92 12.16 8.50 13.05
C GLU A 92 10.99 7.61 12.64
N LEU A 93 10.43 7.77 11.44
CA LEU A 93 9.36 6.95 10.89
C LEU A 93 9.83 6.11 9.68
N ARG A 94 11.11 6.17 9.33
CA ARG A 94 11.69 5.42 8.21
C ARG A 94 12.33 4.12 8.67
N CYS A 95 11.81 3.01 8.16
CA CYS A 95 12.39 1.67 8.22
C CYS A 95 12.94 1.30 9.61
N THR A 96 14.24 1.02 9.69
CA THR A 96 14.97 0.58 10.90
C THR A 96 14.90 1.56 12.06
N PHE A 97 14.64 2.83 11.78
CA PHE A 97 14.56 3.89 12.77
C PHE A 97 13.12 4.12 13.26
N GLY A 98 12.13 3.39 12.75
CA GLY A 98 10.71 3.64 13.03
C GLY A 98 9.95 2.55 13.78
N GLY A 99 8.92 2.99 14.52
CA GLY A 99 7.81 2.16 15.01
C GLY A 99 8.23 0.86 15.72
N LEU A 100 7.69 -0.26 15.20
CA LEU A 100 7.84 -1.60 15.77
C LEU A 100 9.30 -2.08 15.84
N GLY A 101 10.18 -1.61 14.95
CA GLY A 101 11.61 -1.97 14.94
C GLY A 101 12.36 -1.52 16.19
N LYS A 102 11.88 -0.49 16.89
CA LYS A 102 12.46 0.03 18.14
C LYS A 102 12.01 -0.72 19.39
N THR A 103 11.05 -1.63 19.29
CA THR A 103 10.52 -2.35 20.46
C THR A 103 11.58 -3.28 21.08
N LYS A 104 11.43 -3.58 22.39
CA LYS A 104 12.35 -4.49 23.10
C LYS A 104 12.41 -5.86 22.41
N THR A 105 11.25 -6.40 22.05
CA THR A 105 11.11 -7.68 21.33
C THR A 105 11.79 -7.66 19.97
N ALA A 106 11.67 -6.58 19.20
CA ALA A 106 12.36 -6.45 17.91
C ALA A 106 13.88 -6.53 18.04
N ARG A 107 14.46 -5.90 19.07
CA ARG A 107 15.91 -5.94 19.34
C ARG A 107 16.37 -7.31 19.82
N GLU A 108 15.55 -8.00 20.62
CA GLU A 108 15.84 -9.37 21.05
C GLU A 108 15.83 -10.35 19.88
N ILE A 109 14.85 -10.21 18.97
CA ILE A 109 14.77 -11.00 17.74
C ILE A 109 16.01 -10.77 16.87
N LEU A 110 16.42 -9.51 16.69
CA LEU A 110 17.63 -9.17 15.93
C LEU A 110 18.85 -9.91 16.50
N LYS A 111 19.14 -9.73 17.80
CA LYS A 111 20.27 -10.39 18.48
C LYS A 111 20.25 -11.92 18.35
N ARG A 112 19.07 -12.53 18.52
CA ARG A 112 18.92 -13.99 18.38
C ARG A 112 19.18 -14.43 16.94
N SER A 113 18.72 -13.65 15.97
CA SER A 113 18.91 -13.96 14.55
C SER A 113 20.36 -13.80 14.12
N ASP A 114 21.07 -12.79 14.63
CA ASP A 114 22.50 -12.58 14.39
C ASP A 114 23.35 -13.70 15.01
N ALA A 115 22.92 -14.23 16.16
CA ALA A 115 23.57 -15.39 16.78
C ALA A 115 23.34 -16.70 15.99
N HIS A 116 22.23 -16.81 15.25
CA HIS A 116 21.92 -17.98 14.42
C HIS A 116 22.61 -17.92 13.04
N PHE A 117 22.84 -16.73 12.52
CA PHE A 117 23.55 -16.47 11.27
C PHE A 117 24.80 -15.60 11.51
N PRO A 118 25.86 -16.13 12.15
CA PRO A 118 27.06 -15.37 12.44
C PRO A 118 27.85 -15.16 11.15
N GLY A 119 27.78 -13.97 10.55
CA GLY A 119 28.63 -13.62 9.41
C GLY A 119 28.03 -12.66 8.37
N GLU A 120 26.77 -12.28 8.48
CA GLU A 120 26.16 -11.30 7.57
C GLU A 120 26.00 -9.96 8.30
N GLU A 121 27.15 -9.33 8.58
CA GLU A 121 27.18 -7.93 9.01
C GLU A 121 26.39 -7.12 7.98
N ALA A 122 25.37 -6.41 8.46
CA ALA A 122 24.39 -5.67 7.68
C ALA A 122 25.03 -4.95 6.47
N ARG A 123 24.88 -5.55 5.28
CA ARG A 123 25.05 -4.84 4.01
C ARG A 123 23.87 -3.91 3.77
#